data_AF-A0A293NG50-F1
#
_entry.id   AF-A0A293NG50-F1
#
_cell.length_a   1.000
_cell.length_b   1.000
_cell.length_c   1.000
_cell.angle_alpha   90.00
_cell.angle_beta   90.00
_cell.angle_gamma   90.00
#
_symmetry.space_group_name_H-M   'P 1'
#
loop_
_entity.id
_entity.type
_entity.pdbx_description
1 polymer ?
#
loop_
_entity_poly.entity_id
_entity_poly.type
_entity_poly.pdbx_seq_one_letter_code
_entity_poly.pdbx_strand_id
1 'polypeptide(L)'
;SSKFDIECTADEFKDMESPDVVSEYLKDRARELYRQRESRYPVDFVMDLTTNMMQQDARRALDQFTKWTRHRYELDWEPEKLPSTNPMVLRDILYAEAEKWDEAAIRDRARRALPHATDRESFDAWSREHVGVTMPEHFAELFETDREQALFDFFTEVLRIEMLQFERWILLQIVDGAWKDHLHSMDQLREAIGYRSFSQLDPRIEYKREGAKLFEDMHEEVRDRVTDLIFKARLQPQVAPPQPAPDPAGVPEQPAATGTTQQRRTIEAAQQAGPPEPRQAPRSNRPANASATRGRNEMVTVLDPKTGKKETMKFKKAKPLIQQGWRLVDG
;
A
#
# COMPACT_ATOMS: atom_id res chain seq x y z
N SER A 1 10.16 11.72 29.28
CA SER A 1 10.39 12.23 27.91
C SER A 1 9.33 11.63 27.00
N SER A 2 8.43 12.43 26.42
CA SER A 2 7.29 11.94 25.62
C SER A 2 7.64 11.58 24.16
N LYS A 3 8.92 11.65 23.77
CA LYS A 3 9.34 11.42 22.37
C LYS A 3 9.18 9.96 21.96
N PHE A 4 9.61 9.03 22.81
CA PHE A 4 9.63 7.59 22.51
C PHE A 4 8.47 6.81 23.12
N ASP A 5 7.52 7.50 23.75
CA ASP A 5 6.46 6.89 24.57
C ASP A 5 6.99 5.92 25.64
N ILE A 6 8.25 6.15 26.07
CA ILE A 6 8.85 5.41 27.17
C ILE A 6 8.29 6.00 28.46
N GLU A 7 7.41 5.25 29.12
CA GLU A 7 7.08 5.50 30.53
C GLU A 7 8.33 5.20 31.36
N CYS A 8 8.88 6.24 31.99
CA CYS A 8 9.94 6.11 33.00
C CYS A 8 9.44 6.66 34.31
N THR A 9 9.74 5.97 35.40
CA THR A 9 9.54 6.48 36.76
C THR A 9 10.84 7.08 37.31
N ALA A 10 10.74 8.04 38.23
CA ALA A 10 11.93 8.64 38.86
C ALA A 10 12.77 7.62 39.64
N ASP A 11 12.15 6.52 40.07
CA ASP A 11 12.80 5.44 40.82
C ASP A 11 13.79 4.64 39.97
N GLU A 12 13.54 4.51 38.66
CA GLU A 12 14.41 3.79 37.73
C GLU A 12 15.81 4.40 37.62
N PHE A 13 15.96 5.70 37.91
CA PHE A 13 17.22 6.42 37.74
C PHE A 13 18.00 6.61 39.04
N LYS A 14 17.45 6.18 40.19
CA LYS A 14 18.01 6.47 41.52
C LYS A 14 19.42 5.94 41.72
N ASP A 15 19.72 4.79 41.13
CA ASP A 15 21.00 4.08 41.29
C ASP A 15 21.94 4.27 40.08
N MET A 16 21.57 5.13 39.12
CA MET A 16 22.38 5.38 37.92
C MET A 16 23.44 6.45 38.18
N GLU A 17 24.71 6.07 38.07
CA GLU A 17 25.86 6.87 38.53
C GLU A 17 26.19 8.09 37.66
N SER A 18 25.70 8.16 36.41
CA SER A 18 26.01 9.27 35.51
C SER A 18 24.92 9.52 34.44
N PRO A 19 24.88 10.73 33.84
CA PRO A 19 24.02 11.03 32.69
C PRO A 19 24.25 10.10 31.49
N ASP A 20 25.48 9.62 31.29
CA ASP A 20 25.81 8.70 30.20
C ASP A 20 25.15 7.33 30.41
N VAL A 21 25.16 6.83 31.65
CA VAL A 21 24.47 5.57 32.03
C VAL A 21 22.96 5.69 31.82
N VAL A 22 22.37 6.82 32.22
CA VAL A 22 20.95 7.10 31.97
C VAL A 22 20.64 7.14 30.47
N SER A 23 21.51 7.78 29.67
CA SER A 23 21.37 7.84 28.21
C SER A 23 21.40 6.45 27.58
N GLU A 24 22.37 5.60 27.94
CA GLU A 24 22.45 4.23 27.40
C GLU A 24 21.24 3.38 27.83
N TYR A 25 20.81 3.47 29.08
CA TYR A 25 19.58 2.80 29.55
C TYR A 25 18.36 3.20 28.72
N LEU A 26 18.16 4.49 28.46
CA LEU A 26 17.05 4.97 27.64
C LEU A 26 17.16 4.52 26.18
N LYS A 27 18.38 4.46 25.61
CA LYS A 27 18.60 3.94 24.25
C LYS A 27 18.26 2.45 24.17
N ASP A 28 18.68 1.66 25.15
CA ASP A 28 18.35 0.23 25.19
C ASP A 28 16.86 0.01 25.34
N ARG A 29 16.19 0.80 26.17
CA ARG A 29 14.73 0.76 26.29
C ARG A 29 14.03 1.14 24.98
N ALA A 30 14.52 2.16 24.28
CA ALA A 30 13.99 2.54 22.97
C ALA A 30 14.17 1.42 21.93
N ARG A 31 15.33 0.76 21.91
CA ARG A 31 15.61 -0.41 21.04
C ARG A 31 14.68 -1.58 21.35
N GLU A 32 14.40 -1.84 22.62
CA GLU A 32 13.47 -2.88 23.04
C GLU A 32 12.03 -2.58 22.61
N LEU A 33 11.56 -1.35 22.83
CA LEU A 33 10.24 -0.93 22.36
C LEU A 33 10.13 -1.02 20.83
N TYR A 34 11.21 -0.70 20.12
CA TYR A 34 11.26 -0.84 18.67
C TYR A 34 11.14 -2.31 18.25
N ARG A 35 11.90 -3.22 18.87
CA ARG A 35 11.83 -4.66 18.59
C ARG A 35 10.43 -5.24 18.84
N GLN A 36 9.78 -4.82 19.93
CA GLN A 36 8.40 -5.22 20.19
C GLN A 36 7.43 -4.64 19.15
N ARG A 37 7.63 -3.39 18.74
CA ARG A 37 6.83 -2.80 17.68
C ARG A 37 7.03 -3.54 16.37
N GLU A 38 8.26 -3.88 16.01
CA GLU A 38 8.62 -4.57 14.78
C GLU A 38 7.91 -5.92 14.65
N SER A 39 7.83 -6.70 15.73
CA SER A 39 7.10 -7.99 15.73
C SER A 39 5.57 -7.81 15.73
N ARG A 40 5.05 -6.79 16.43
CA ARG A 40 3.61 -6.56 16.59
C ARG A 40 2.97 -5.79 15.44
N TYR A 41 3.72 -4.95 14.73
CA TYR A 41 3.18 -4.08 13.69
C TYR A 41 2.51 -4.85 12.53
N PRO A 42 3.08 -5.95 12.00
CA PRO A 42 2.41 -6.79 11.02
C PRO A 42 1.07 -7.38 11.51
N VAL A 43 1.01 -7.79 12.78
CA VAL A 43 -0.21 -8.31 13.40
C VAL A 43 -1.28 -7.22 13.48
N ASP A 44 -0.92 -6.04 13.97
CA ASP A 44 -1.84 -4.90 14.01
C ASP A 44 -2.34 -4.54 12.61
N PHE A 45 -1.44 -4.49 11.63
CA PHE A 45 -1.79 -4.18 10.25
C PHE A 45 -2.76 -5.19 9.65
N VAL A 46 -2.52 -6.49 9.82
CA VAL A 46 -3.42 -7.52 9.28
C VAL A 46 -4.76 -7.52 10.01
N MET A 47 -4.79 -7.27 11.33
CA MET A 47 -6.03 -7.21 12.10
C MET A 47 -6.92 -6.06 11.64
N ASP A 48 -6.33 -4.89 11.40
CA ASP A 48 -7.04 -3.73 10.86
C ASP A 48 -7.49 -3.98 9.41
N LEU A 49 -6.64 -4.59 8.59
CA LEU A 49 -6.98 -4.95 7.21
C LEU A 49 -8.15 -5.92 7.16
N THR A 50 -8.09 -7.00 7.94
CA THR A 50 -9.15 -8.00 8.02
C THR A 50 -10.45 -7.38 8.53
N THR A 51 -10.39 -6.50 9.54
CA THR A 51 -11.57 -5.79 10.03
C THR A 51 -12.22 -4.95 8.93
N ASN A 52 -11.43 -4.20 8.15
CA ASN A 52 -11.91 -3.41 7.04
C ASN A 52 -12.49 -4.29 5.90
N MET A 53 -11.86 -5.44 5.64
CA MET A 53 -12.34 -6.39 4.63
C MET A 53 -13.62 -7.11 5.06
N MET A 54 -13.80 -7.42 6.35
CA MET A 54 -15.01 -8.09 6.85
C MET A 54 -16.28 -7.26 6.59
N GLN A 55 -16.15 -5.92 6.54
CA GLN A 55 -17.27 -5.04 6.18
C GLN A 55 -17.70 -5.21 4.72
N GLN A 56 -16.82 -5.71 3.85
CA GLN A 56 -17.08 -5.90 2.42
C GLN A 56 -17.41 -7.36 2.08
N ASP A 57 -16.54 -8.28 2.50
CA ASP A 57 -16.66 -9.73 2.27
C ASP A 57 -15.97 -10.50 3.40
N ALA A 58 -16.77 -10.99 4.35
CA ALA A 58 -16.28 -11.73 5.51
C ALA A 58 -15.57 -13.04 5.13
N ARG A 59 -16.05 -13.77 4.12
CA ARG A 59 -15.46 -15.05 3.73
C ARG A 59 -14.07 -14.82 3.14
N ARG A 60 -13.94 -13.84 2.25
CA ARG A 60 -12.66 -13.47 1.66
C ARG A 60 -11.70 -12.91 2.73
N ALA A 61 -12.20 -12.10 3.65
CA ALA A 61 -11.39 -11.53 4.74
C ALA A 61 -10.76 -12.64 5.60
N LEU A 62 -11.56 -13.64 5.99
CA LEU A 62 -11.07 -14.76 6.79
C LEU A 62 -10.13 -15.67 6.01
N ASP A 63 -10.41 -15.99 4.74
CA ASP A 63 -9.50 -16.77 3.89
C ASP A 63 -8.13 -16.09 3.72
N GLN A 64 -8.13 -14.77 3.48
CA GLN A 64 -6.89 -14.00 3.37
C GLN A 64 -6.14 -13.93 4.70
N PHE A 65 -6.85 -13.75 5.81
CA PHE A 65 -6.28 -13.75 7.15
C PHE A 65 -5.61 -15.09 7.48
N THR A 66 -6.28 -16.22 7.26
CA THR A 66 -5.71 -17.54 7.55
C THR A 66 -4.54 -17.89 6.64
N LYS A 67 -4.55 -17.44 5.38
CA LYS A 67 -3.39 -17.55 4.48
C LYS A 67 -2.21 -16.74 5.00
N TRP A 68 -2.45 -15.51 5.45
CA TRP A 68 -1.41 -14.67 6.03
C TRP A 68 -0.79 -15.33 7.28
N THR A 69 -1.61 -15.86 8.20
CA THR A 69 -1.10 -16.53 9.41
C THR A 69 -0.31 -17.79 9.09
N ARG A 70 -0.75 -18.57 8.10
CA ARG A 70 -0.02 -19.75 7.61
C ARG A 70 1.32 -19.36 7.01
N HIS A 71 1.33 -18.45 6.05
CA HIS A 71 2.56 -18.07 5.36
C HIS A 71 3.56 -17.39 6.28
N ARG A 72 3.09 -16.61 7.25
CA ARG A 72 3.98 -15.85 8.14
C ARG A 72 4.47 -16.68 9.31
N TYR A 73 3.56 -17.32 10.02
CA TYR A 73 3.83 -17.98 11.30
C TYR A 73 3.65 -19.50 11.27
N GLU A 74 3.47 -20.09 10.09
CA GLU A 74 3.29 -21.54 9.92
C GLU A 74 2.07 -22.07 10.70
N LEU A 75 1.04 -21.24 10.85
CA LEU A 75 -0.21 -21.58 11.55
C LEU A 75 -1.25 -22.22 10.62
N ASP A 76 -1.67 -23.43 10.95
CA ASP A 76 -2.69 -24.19 10.20
C ASP A 76 -4.12 -23.87 10.65
N TRP A 77 -4.48 -22.59 10.67
CA TRP A 77 -5.84 -22.16 10.97
C TRP A 77 -6.75 -22.30 9.74
N GLU A 78 -8.00 -22.69 9.99
CA GLU A 78 -9.08 -22.70 9.01
C GLU A 78 -10.04 -21.53 9.30
N PRO A 79 -10.68 -20.91 8.29
CA PRO A 79 -11.62 -19.81 8.50
C PRO A 79 -12.75 -20.15 9.48
N GLU A 80 -13.18 -21.41 9.52
CA GLU A 80 -14.24 -21.90 10.40
C GLU A 80 -13.75 -22.29 11.80
N LYS A 81 -12.44 -22.46 12.00
CA LYS A 81 -11.82 -22.98 13.23
C LYS A 81 -10.71 -22.07 13.74
N LEU A 82 -11.03 -20.79 13.90
CA LEU A 82 -10.12 -19.85 14.56
C LEU A 82 -10.07 -20.13 16.07
N PRO A 83 -8.92 -19.85 16.73
CA PRO A 83 -8.78 -20.05 18.18
C PRO A 83 -9.67 -19.12 19.00
N SER A 84 -10.17 -18.03 18.42
CA SER A 84 -11.11 -17.09 19.05
C SER A 84 -11.88 -16.32 17.98
N THR A 85 -13.14 -15.99 18.28
CA THR A 85 -13.94 -15.03 17.50
C THR A 85 -13.79 -13.60 18.00
N ASN A 86 -13.18 -13.39 19.17
CA ASN A 86 -12.88 -12.07 19.72
C ASN A 86 -11.57 -11.53 19.11
N PRO A 87 -11.60 -10.42 18.36
CA PRO A 87 -10.41 -9.85 17.72
C PRO A 87 -9.30 -9.47 18.70
N MET A 88 -9.62 -9.06 19.93
CA MET A 88 -8.60 -8.72 20.93
C MET A 88 -7.82 -9.95 21.36
N VAL A 89 -8.54 -11.03 21.69
CA VAL A 89 -7.92 -12.31 22.07
C VAL A 89 -7.10 -12.88 20.92
N LEU A 90 -7.61 -12.78 19.68
CA LEU A 90 -6.89 -13.24 18.49
C LEU A 90 -5.59 -12.44 18.27
N ARG A 91 -5.63 -11.12 18.47
CA ARG A 91 -4.45 -10.25 18.43
C ARG A 91 -3.41 -10.68 19.47
N ASP A 92 -3.82 -10.92 20.72
CA ASP A 92 -2.90 -11.33 21.79
C ASP A 92 -2.25 -12.70 21.50
N ILE A 93 -3.01 -13.64 20.94
CA ILE A 93 -2.48 -14.93 20.48
C ILE A 93 -1.42 -14.71 19.39
N LEU A 94 -1.70 -13.85 18.40
CA LEU A 94 -0.76 -13.56 17.33
C LEU A 94 0.47 -12.78 17.79
N TYR A 95 0.34 -11.91 18.79
CA TYR A 95 1.51 -11.28 19.42
C TYR A 95 2.42 -12.30 20.10
N ALA A 96 1.84 -13.18 20.90
CA ALA A 96 2.59 -14.26 21.54
C ALA A 96 3.24 -15.19 20.50
N GLU A 97 2.59 -15.40 19.35
CA GLU A 97 3.19 -16.17 18.26
C GLU A 97 4.32 -15.40 17.58
N ALA A 98 4.13 -14.13 17.25
CA ALA A 98 5.14 -13.29 16.61
C ALA A 98 6.42 -13.19 17.45
N GLU A 99 6.31 -13.15 18.78
CA GLU A 99 7.46 -13.11 19.70
C GLU A 99 8.29 -14.41 19.68
N LYS A 100 7.75 -15.55 19.20
CA LYS A 100 8.51 -16.81 19.05
C LYS A 100 9.42 -16.82 17.82
N TRP A 101 9.17 -15.94 16.85
CA TRP A 101 9.96 -15.86 15.61
C TRP A 101 11.23 -15.05 15.82
N ASP A 102 12.10 -15.55 16.70
CA ASP A 102 13.43 -15.01 16.95
C ASP A 102 14.45 -15.43 15.88
N GLU A 103 15.69 -14.97 16.02
CA GLU A 103 16.76 -15.30 15.08
C GLU A 103 16.95 -16.82 14.91
N ALA A 104 16.84 -17.60 15.99
CA ALA A 104 17.02 -19.04 15.93
C ALA A 104 15.89 -19.72 15.15
N ALA A 105 14.64 -19.31 15.38
CA ALA A 105 13.47 -19.81 14.66
C ALA A 105 13.53 -19.45 13.17
N ILE A 106 13.93 -18.23 12.83
CA ILE A 106 14.09 -17.79 11.43
C ILE A 106 15.20 -18.57 10.74
N ARG A 107 16.32 -18.81 11.43
CA ARG A 107 17.45 -19.59 10.90
C ARG A 107 17.07 -21.06 10.70
N ASP A 108 16.27 -21.63 11.58
CA ASP A 108 15.70 -22.97 11.37
C ASP A 108 14.83 -23.02 10.11
N ARG A 109 13.92 -22.05 9.94
CA ARG A 109 13.10 -21.94 8.72
C ARG A 109 13.95 -21.80 7.46
N ALA A 110 15.01 -20.99 7.50
CA ALA A 110 15.97 -20.86 6.39
C ALA A 110 16.61 -22.19 6.02
N ARG A 111 17.05 -22.97 7.01
CA ARG A 111 17.63 -24.31 6.80
C ARG A 111 16.62 -25.32 6.25
N ARG A 112 15.38 -25.28 6.74
CA ARG A 112 14.29 -26.13 6.21
C ARG A 112 13.95 -25.79 4.75
N ALA A 113 14.11 -24.53 4.35
CA ALA A 113 13.86 -24.09 2.98
C ALA A 113 15.04 -24.37 2.02
N LEU A 114 16.27 -24.50 2.53
CA LEU A 114 17.49 -24.65 1.74
C LEU A 114 17.46 -25.81 0.71
N PRO A 115 16.89 -27.00 1.00
CA PRO A 115 16.76 -28.08 0.01
C PRO A 115 15.89 -27.72 -1.20
N HIS A 116 15.00 -26.73 -1.07
CA HIS A 116 14.13 -26.23 -2.13
C HIS A 116 14.72 -25.04 -2.89
N ALA A 117 15.91 -24.58 -2.49
CA ALA A 117 16.62 -23.46 -3.06
C ALA A 117 17.87 -23.95 -3.82
N THR A 118 17.71 -24.85 -4.80
CA THR A 118 18.84 -25.27 -5.64
C THR A 118 19.33 -24.12 -6.52
N ASP A 119 18.38 -23.32 -6.98
CA ASP A 119 18.52 -22.11 -7.78
C ASP A 119 17.41 -21.13 -7.39
N ARG A 120 17.40 -19.95 -8.00
CA ARG A 120 16.42 -18.92 -7.68
C ARG A 120 15.00 -19.28 -8.11
N GLU A 121 14.84 -19.92 -9.27
CA GLU A 121 13.52 -20.24 -9.83
C GLU A 121 12.79 -21.29 -8.98
N SER A 122 13.51 -22.34 -8.57
CA SER A 122 13.03 -23.38 -7.65
C SER A 122 12.64 -22.80 -6.30
N PHE A 123 13.47 -21.93 -5.73
CA PHE A 123 13.12 -21.25 -4.47
C PHE A 123 11.87 -20.39 -4.61
N ASP A 124 11.77 -19.58 -5.66
CA ASP A 124 10.62 -18.71 -5.88
C ASP A 124 9.32 -19.49 -6.09
N ALA A 125 9.38 -20.68 -6.72
CA ALA A 125 8.24 -21.58 -6.82
C ALA A 125 7.80 -22.09 -5.44
N TRP A 126 8.74 -22.58 -4.64
CA TRP A 126 8.46 -23.03 -3.27
C TRP A 126 7.94 -21.90 -2.37
N SER A 127 8.56 -20.72 -2.45
CA SER A 127 8.23 -19.55 -1.64
C SER A 127 6.84 -19.00 -1.96
N ARG A 128 6.41 -19.03 -3.23
CA ARG A 128 5.03 -18.67 -3.61
C ARG A 128 3.97 -19.50 -2.89
N GLU A 129 4.25 -20.78 -2.66
CA GLU A 129 3.32 -21.69 -2.00
C GLU A 129 3.38 -21.59 -0.47
N HIS A 130 4.57 -21.49 0.12
CA HIS A 130 4.76 -21.58 1.57
C HIS A 130 4.83 -20.21 2.28
N VAL A 131 5.13 -19.16 1.54
CA VAL A 131 5.38 -17.79 2.06
C VAL A 131 4.46 -16.77 1.38
N GLY A 132 3.95 -17.08 0.18
CA GLY A 132 3.07 -16.20 -0.58
C GLY A 132 3.77 -15.06 -1.32
N VAL A 133 5.10 -15.01 -1.28
CA VAL A 133 5.93 -14.00 -1.96
C VAL A 133 7.15 -14.65 -2.61
N THR A 134 7.68 -14.04 -3.66
CA THR A 134 8.96 -14.42 -4.26
C THR A 134 10.08 -13.61 -3.62
N MET A 135 11.31 -14.11 -3.67
CA MET A 135 12.44 -13.36 -3.15
C MET A 135 12.68 -12.12 -4.02
N PRO A 136 12.91 -10.93 -3.42
CA PRO A 136 13.28 -9.72 -4.15
C PRO A 136 14.67 -9.77 -4.81
N GLU A 137 14.85 -8.96 -5.86
CA GLU A 137 16.10 -8.91 -6.65
C GLU A 137 17.33 -8.51 -5.82
N HIS A 138 17.16 -7.68 -4.78
CA HIS A 138 18.30 -7.26 -3.94
C HIS A 138 18.96 -8.40 -3.17
N PHE A 139 18.33 -9.58 -3.10
CA PHE A 139 18.93 -10.79 -2.54
C PHE A 139 19.69 -11.64 -3.57
N ALA A 140 19.66 -11.31 -4.86
CA ALA A 140 20.25 -12.17 -5.90
C ALA A 140 21.75 -12.42 -5.66
N GLU A 141 22.51 -11.37 -5.37
CA GLU A 141 23.95 -11.50 -5.09
C GLU A 141 24.23 -12.34 -3.83
N LEU A 142 23.47 -12.09 -2.76
CA LEU A 142 23.63 -12.83 -1.51
C LEU A 142 23.22 -14.29 -1.70
N PHE A 143 22.18 -14.58 -2.48
CA PHE A 143 21.73 -15.95 -2.74
C PHE A 143 22.77 -16.81 -3.46
N GLU A 144 23.57 -16.20 -4.34
CA GLU A 144 24.66 -16.88 -5.05
C GLU A 144 25.89 -17.09 -4.16
N THR A 145 26.17 -16.15 -3.24
CA THR A 145 27.37 -16.16 -2.41
C THR A 145 27.19 -16.91 -1.08
N ASP A 146 26.05 -16.73 -0.42
CA ASP A 146 25.65 -17.38 0.82
C ASP A 146 24.12 -17.58 0.84
N ARG A 147 23.69 -18.74 0.37
CA ARG A 147 22.27 -19.05 0.22
C ARG A 147 21.53 -19.18 1.55
N GLU A 148 22.15 -19.76 2.58
CA GLU A 148 21.51 -19.90 3.89
C GLU A 148 21.28 -18.50 4.48
N GLN A 149 22.26 -17.61 4.38
CA GLN A 149 22.13 -16.24 4.84
C GLN A 149 21.10 -15.45 4.01
N ALA A 150 21.07 -15.61 2.68
CA ALA A 150 20.05 -14.98 1.84
C ALA A 150 18.62 -15.38 2.22
N LEU A 151 18.41 -16.67 2.51
CA LEU A 151 17.12 -17.18 2.97
C LEU A 151 16.76 -16.63 4.35
N PHE A 152 17.71 -16.59 5.28
CA PHE A 152 17.52 -16.00 6.60
C PHE A 152 17.12 -14.52 6.51
N ASP A 153 17.83 -13.72 5.71
CA ASP A 153 17.53 -12.30 5.55
C ASP A 153 16.18 -12.08 4.84
N PHE A 154 15.86 -12.92 3.84
CA PHE A 154 14.57 -12.92 3.17
C PHE A 154 13.41 -13.21 4.15
N PHE A 155 13.51 -14.26 4.97
CA PHE A 155 12.46 -14.58 5.94
C PHE A 155 12.35 -13.50 7.02
N THR A 156 13.47 -12.91 7.43
CA THR A 156 13.50 -11.76 8.33
C THR A 156 12.70 -10.60 7.72
N GLU A 157 12.97 -10.23 6.47
CA GLU A 157 12.25 -9.17 5.75
C GLU A 157 10.76 -9.47 5.61
N VAL A 158 10.39 -10.71 5.26
CA VAL A 158 8.99 -11.14 5.14
C VAL A 158 8.23 -10.96 6.45
N LEU A 159 8.83 -11.33 7.58
CA LEU A 159 8.21 -11.25 8.91
C LEU A 159 7.93 -9.83 9.38
N ARG A 160 8.66 -8.82 8.87
CA ARG A 160 8.52 -7.40 9.22
C ARG A 160 8.10 -6.51 8.04
N ILE A 161 7.64 -7.06 6.92
CA ILE A 161 7.47 -6.33 5.66
C ILE A 161 6.57 -5.08 5.79
N GLU A 162 5.52 -5.13 6.60
CA GLU A 162 4.63 -4.00 6.87
C GLU A 162 5.34 -2.88 7.64
N MET A 163 6.23 -3.25 8.57
CA MET A 163 7.07 -2.30 9.30
C MET A 163 8.12 -1.68 8.38
N LEU A 164 8.76 -2.46 7.50
CA LEU A 164 9.71 -1.96 6.49
C LEU A 164 9.06 -0.97 5.52
N GLN A 165 7.84 -1.29 5.06
CA GLN A 165 7.08 -0.38 4.20
C GLN A 165 6.76 0.93 4.91
N PHE A 166 6.42 0.86 6.21
CA PHE A 166 6.17 2.03 7.03
C PHE A 166 7.44 2.87 7.28
N GLU A 167 8.55 2.23 7.65
CA GLU A 167 9.88 2.87 7.80
C GLU A 167 10.26 3.63 6.53
N ARG A 168 10.19 2.94 5.38
CA ARG A 168 10.49 3.52 4.07
C ARG A 168 9.56 4.69 3.75
N TRP A 169 8.27 4.55 3.99
CA TRP A 169 7.29 5.60 3.72
C TRP A 169 7.56 6.85 4.58
N ILE A 170 7.82 6.68 5.88
CA ILE A 170 8.18 7.77 6.79
C ILE A 170 9.45 8.48 6.31
N LEU A 171 10.52 7.71 6.04
CA LEU A 171 11.81 8.27 5.63
C LEU A 171 11.66 9.11 4.36
N LEU A 172 11.01 8.57 3.34
CA LEU A 172 10.78 9.28 2.08
C LEU A 172 9.94 10.53 2.29
N GLN A 173 8.84 10.45 3.05
CA GLN A 173 7.98 11.61 3.28
C GLN A 173 8.72 12.75 4.01
N ILE A 174 9.51 12.41 5.04
CA ILE A 174 10.24 13.40 5.84
C ILE A 174 11.36 14.03 5.02
N VAL A 175 12.18 13.20 4.35
CA VAL A 175 13.31 13.68 3.55
C VAL A 175 12.81 14.54 2.38
N ASP A 176 11.74 14.13 1.69
CA ASP A 176 11.18 14.92 0.59
C ASP A 176 10.64 16.28 1.07
N GLY A 177 10.06 16.33 2.27
CA GLY A 177 9.60 17.58 2.89
C GLY A 177 10.76 18.49 3.25
N ALA A 178 11.69 17.99 4.07
CA ALA A 178 12.84 18.73 4.55
C ALA A 178 13.73 19.23 3.41
N TRP A 179 13.89 18.43 2.35
CA TRP A 179 14.66 18.83 1.16
C TRP A 179 14.01 20.00 0.41
N LYS A 180 12.67 20.00 0.26
CA LYS A 180 11.96 21.13 -0.37
C LYS A 180 12.12 22.41 0.44
N ASP A 181 12.00 22.32 1.76
CA ASP A 181 12.18 23.45 2.67
C ASP A 181 13.63 23.95 2.64
N HIS A 182 14.61 23.05 2.57
CA HIS A 182 16.02 23.39 2.39
C HIS A 182 16.28 24.11 1.07
N LEU A 183 15.75 23.61 -0.06
CA LEU A 183 15.89 24.27 -1.36
C LEU A 183 15.30 25.69 -1.33
N HIS A 184 14.12 25.85 -0.70
CA HIS A 184 13.52 27.16 -0.54
C HIS A 184 14.40 28.10 0.32
N SER A 185 14.99 27.57 1.39
CA SER A 185 15.92 28.33 2.25
C SER A 185 17.20 28.71 1.52
N MET A 186 17.73 27.84 0.66
CA MET A 186 18.89 28.12 -0.18
C MET A 186 18.61 29.21 -1.21
N ASP A 187 17.40 29.25 -1.78
CA ASP A 187 16.97 30.33 -2.67
C ASP A 187 16.91 31.68 -1.94
N GLN A 188 16.31 31.72 -0.74
CA GLN A 188 16.28 32.92 0.10
C GLN A 188 17.70 33.38 0.51
N LEU A 189 18.56 32.44 0.86
CA LEU A 189 19.96 32.71 1.22
C LEU A 189 20.71 33.38 0.06
N ARG A 190 20.52 32.86 -1.15
CA ARG A 190 21.13 33.42 -2.37
C ARG A 190 20.69 34.87 -2.60
N GLU A 191 19.40 35.16 -2.44
CA GLU A 191 18.88 36.53 -2.55
C GLU A 191 19.46 37.44 -1.46
N ALA A 192 19.44 37.00 -0.19
CA ALA A 192 19.95 37.76 0.94
C ALA A 192 21.43 38.11 0.82
N ILE A 193 22.28 37.17 0.38
CA ILE A 193 23.70 37.42 0.15
C ILE A 193 23.91 38.39 -1.01
N GLY A 194 23.07 38.33 -2.06
CA GLY A 194 23.07 39.31 -3.14
C GLY A 194 22.87 40.74 -2.63
N TYR A 195 21.98 40.94 -1.65
CA TYR A 195 21.75 42.23 -0.99
C TYR A 195 22.87 42.63 0.00
N ARG A 196 23.60 41.66 0.57
CA ARG A 196 24.75 41.89 1.48
C ARG A 196 26.07 42.17 0.77
N SER A 197 26.06 42.40 -0.54
CA SER A 197 27.24 42.69 -1.38
C SER A 197 28.06 43.93 -0.97
N PHE A 198 27.64 44.68 0.06
CA PHE A 198 28.41 45.75 0.70
C PHE A 198 29.31 45.28 1.87
N SER A 199 29.28 44.01 2.27
CA SER A 199 30.19 43.41 3.27
C SER A 199 31.55 43.08 2.68
N GLN A 200 32.63 43.18 3.47
CA GLN A 200 34.01 42.93 3.05
C GLN A 200 34.35 41.44 2.81
N LEU A 201 33.42 40.53 3.07
CA LEU A 201 33.59 39.08 2.93
C LEU A 201 33.16 38.60 1.55
N ASP A 202 33.82 37.57 1.01
CA ASP A 202 33.48 36.99 -0.28
C ASP A 202 32.09 36.32 -0.21
N PRO A 203 31.10 36.79 -1.01
CA PRO A 203 29.74 36.24 -1.05
C PRO A 203 29.69 34.71 -1.26
N ARG A 204 30.66 34.15 -2.00
CA ARG A 204 30.72 32.71 -2.27
C ARG A 204 31.11 31.93 -1.01
N ILE A 205 31.99 32.48 -0.18
CA ILE A 205 32.41 31.87 1.07
C ILE A 205 31.26 31.91 2.08
N GLU A 206 30.55 33.04 2.18
CA GLU A 206 29.38 33.16 3.04
C GLU A 206 28.27 32.19 2.62
N TYR A 207 27.95 32.13 1.32
CA TYR A 207 26.92 31.21 0.80
C TYR A 207 27.25 29.76 1.10
N LYS A 208 28.51 29.36 0.90
CA LYS A 208 28.95 27.99 1.23
C LYS A 208 28.84 27.71 2.73
N ARG A 209 29.23 28.65 3.58
CA ARG A 209 29.21 28.48 5.04
C ARG A 209 27.79 28.43 5.58
N GLU A 210 26.95 29.40 5.23
CA GLU A 210 25.55 29.43 5.68
C GLU A 210 24.75 28.28 5.06
N GLY A 211 24.99 27.93 3.79
CA GLY A 211 24.34 26.80 3.13
C GLY A 211 24.70 25.44 3.76
N ALA A 212 25.96 25.24 4.16
CA ALA A 212 26.36 24.06 4.91
C ALA A 212 25.64 23.95 6.26
N LYS A 213 25.51 25.07 6.98
CA LYS A 213 24.74 25.11 8.22
C LYS A 213 23.26 24.76 8.01
N LEU A 214 22.61 25.33 6.99
CA LEU A 214 21.23 24.99 6.65
C LEU A 214 21.05 23.51 6.30
N PHE A 215 22.07 22.89 5.71
CA PHE A 215 22.05 21.45 5.42
C PHE A 215 22.18 20.60 6.69
N GLU A 216 23.07 20.98 7.62
CA GLU A 216 23.21 20.33 8.93
C GLU A 216 21.91 20.45 9.74
N ASP A 217 21.32 21.64 9.79
CA ASP A 217 20.05 21.91 10.48
C ASP A 217 18.91 21.03 9.89
N MET A 218 18.81 20.94 8.56
CA MET A 218 17.87 20.06 7.87
C MET A 218 18.11 18.58 8.24
N HIS A 219 19.36 18.15 8.30
CA HIS A 219 19.70 16.77 8.63
C HIS A 219 19.30 16.39 10.06
N GLU A 220 19.54 17.26 11.04
CA GLU A 220 19.09 17.05 12.42
C GLU A 220 17.57 17.04 12.53
N GLU A 221 16.88 17.93 11.80
CA GLU A 221 15.43 17.94 11.73
C GLU A 221 14.86 16.61 11.18
N VAL A 222 15.48 16.05 10.14
CA VAL A 222 15.08 14.74 9.59
C VAL A 222 15.21 13.66 10.67
N ARG A 223 16.34 13.59 11.38
CA ARG A 223 16.57 12.62 12.45
C ARG A 223 15.52 12.74 13.56
N ASP A 224 15.21 13.96 13.95
CA ASP A 224 14.22 14.24 15.00
C ASP A 224 12.81 13.86 14.60
N ARG A 225 12.38 14.21 13.39
CA ARG A 225 11.05 13.86 12.88
C ARG A 225 10.89 12.36 12.69
N VAL A 226 11.92 11.66 12.18
CA VAL A 226 11.89 10.20 11.99
C VAL A 226 11.73 9.50 13.33
N THR A 227 12.56 9.87 14.31
CA THR A 227 12.55 9.25 15.63
C THR A 227 11.28 9.55 16.43
N ASP A 228 10.58 10.65 16.17
CA ASP A 228 9.27 10.94 16.79
C ASP A 228 8.13 10.15 16.14
N LEU A 229 8.08 10.07 14.81
CA LEU A 229 6.98 9.42 14.10
C LEU A 229 7.06 7.89 14.12
N ILE A 230 8.26 7.31 14.14
CA ILE A 230 8.42 5.85 14.01
C ILE A 230 7.75 5.07 15.15
N PHE A 231 7.65 5.66 16.35
CA PHE A 231 6.99 5.06 17.52
C PHE A 231 5.49 5.39 17.61
N LYS A 232 5.01 6.43 16.92
CA LYS A 232 3.65 6.97 17.13
C LYS A 232 2.72 6.75 15.93
N ALA A 233 3.23 6.92 14.72
CA ALA A 233 2.43 6.82 13.51
C ALA A 233 2.21 5.36 13.08
N ARG A 234 1.15 5.11 12.31
CA ARG A 234 0.85 3.80 11.71
C ARG A 234 0.26 4.01 10.32
N LEU A 235 0.56 3.11 9.39
CA LEU A 235 -0.12 3.05 8.11
C LEU A 235 -1.52 2.47 8.31
N GLN A 236 -2.52 3.12 7.73
CA GLN A 236 -3.86 2.53 7.66
C GLN A 236 -3.95 1.63 6.42
N PRO A 237 -4.37 0.35 6.58
CA PRO A 237 -4.56 -0.53 5.45
C PRO A 237 -5.69 -0.02 4.56
N GLN A 238 -5.42 0.12 3.26
CA GLN A 238 -6.42 0.51 2.27
C GLN A 238 -7.01 -0.74 1.62
N VAL A 239 -8.33 -0.92 1.73
CA VAL A 239 -9.06 -1.95 0.98
C VAL A 239 -9.53 -1.32 -0.34
N ALA A 240 -9.17 -1.95 -1.47
CA ALA A 240 -9.66 -1.49 -2.76
C ALA A 240 -11.20 -1.49 -2.77
N PRO A 241 -11.86 -0.47 -3.35
CA PRO A 241 -13.31 -0.47 -3.48
C PRO A 241 -13.77 -1.74 -4.21
N PRO A 242 -14.93 -2.32 -3.85
CA PRO A 242 -15.49 -3.44 -4.59
C PRO A 242 -15.57 -3.05 -6.06
N GLN A 243 -14.91 -3.83 -6.92
CA GLN A 243 -15.03 -3.63 -8.36
C GLN A 243 -16.51 -3.80 -8.72
N PRO A 244 -17.11 -2.88 -9.50
CA PRO A 244 -18.45 -3.10 -10.03
C PRO A 244 -18.46 -4.47 -10.70
N ALA A 245 -19.46 -5.28 -10.38
CA ALA A 245 -19.65 -6.56 -11.05
C ALA A 245 -19.54 -6.31 -12.56
N PRO A 246 -18.79 -7.15 -13.32
CA PRO A 246 -18.77 -7.02 -14.76
C PRO A 246 -20.21 -7.01 -15.24
N ASP A 247 -20.57 -5.96 -15.97
CA ASP A 247 -21.89 -5.82 -16.58
C ASP A 247 -22.16 -7.13 -17.34
N PRO A 248 -23.29 -7.82 -17.13
CA PRO A 248 -23.58 -9.06 -17.86
C PRO A 248 -23.71 -8.87 -19.39
N ALA A 249 -23.48 -7.66 -19.91
CA ALA A 249 -23.41 -7.34 -21.32
C ALA A 249 -22.02 -7.67 -21.90
N GLY A 250 -21.77 -8.96 -22.12
CA GLY A 250 -20.53 -9.39 -22.76
C GLY A 250 -20.38 -10.89 -22.93
N VAL A 251 -21.47 -11.63 -23.13
CA VAL A 251 -21.36 -12.96 -23.74
C VAL A 251 -21.08 -12.71 -25.22
N PRO A 252 -19.92 -13.11 -25.77
CA PRO A 252 -19.76 -13.15 -27.21
C PRO A 252 -20.74 -14.22 -27.70
N GLU A 253 -21.77 -13.78 -28.44
CA GLU A 253 -22.65 -14.68 -29.16
C GLU A 253 -21.78 -15.45 -30.17
N GLN A 254 -21.38 -16.68 -29.80
CA GLN A 254 -20.70 -17.59 -30.71
C GLN A 254 -21.64 -17.85 -31.90
N PRO A 255 -21.16 -17.77 -33.15
CA PRO A 255 -21.98 -18.16 -34.28
C PRO A 255 -22.31 -19.65 -34.11
N ALA A 256 -23.60 -19.95 -33.91
CA ALA A 256 -24.10 -21.30 -33.85
C ALA A 256 -23.78 -22.02 -35.17
N ALA A 257 -22.86 -22.98 -35.11
CA ALA A 257 -22.68 -23.97 -36.16
C ALA A 257 -23.96 -24.81 -36.25
N THR A 258 -24.70 -24.62 -37.32
CA THR A 258 -25.73 -25.51 -37.84
C THR A 258 -25.23 -26.95 -37.90
N GLY A 259 -25.90 -27.87 -37.20
CA GLY A 259 -25.56 -29.29 -37.23
C GLY A 259 -26.48 -30.18 -36.39
N THR A 260 -27.72 -30.38 -36.86
CA THR A 260 -28.56 -31.57 -36.62
C THR A 260 -28.61 -32.19 -35.22
N THR A 261 -29.51 -31.70 -34.38
CA THR A 261 -30.21 -32.54 -33.37
C THR A 261 -31.68 -32.14 -33.17
N GLN A 262 -32.13 -31.08 -33.85
CA GLN A 262 -33.51 -30.57 -33.76
C GLN A 262 -34.46 -31.14 -34.83
N GLN A 263 -33.97 -32.02 -35.72
CA GLN A 263 -34.77 -32.69 -36.76
C GLN A 263 -35.41 -34.00 -36.29
N ARG A 264 -35.12 -34.46 -35.06
CA ARG A 264 -35.74 -35.66 -34.46
C ARG A 264 -36.80 -35.38 -33.40
N ARG A 265 -36.90 -34.16 -32.85
CA ARG A 265 -37.94 -33.80 -31.84
C ARG A 265 -39.07 -32.94 -32.39
N THR A 266 -38.94 -32.42 -33.60
CA THR A 266 -39.95 -31.58 -34.26
C THR A 266 -40.97 -32.37 -35.08
N ILE A 267 -40.77 -33.68 -35.30
CA ILE A 267 -41.73 -34.57 -35.97
C ILE A 267 -42.83 -35.04 -35.00
N GLU A 268 -42.56 -35.14 -33.69
CA GLU A 268 -43.51 -35.67 -32.71
C GLU A 268 -44.38 -34.62 -32.01
N ALA A 269 -44.00 -33.33 -32.01
CA ALA A 269 -44.73 -32.28 -31.30
C ALA A 269 -45.62 -31.39 -32.20
N ALA A 270 -45.57 -31.57 -33.52
CA ALA A 270 -46.30 -30.74 -34.50
C ALA A 270 -47.69 -31.30 -34.91
N GLN A 271 -48.19 -32.35 -34.24
CA GLN A 271 -49.53 -32.92 -34.50
C GLN A 271 -50.62 -32.48 -33.52
N GLN A 272 -50.33 -31.64 -32.53
CA GLN A 272 -51.34 -31.25 -31.53
C GLN A 272 -51.30 -29.75 -31.22
N ALA A 273 -52.47 -29.13 -31.49
CA ALA A 273 -52.96 -27.84 -31.00
C ALA A 273 -52.49 -26.55 -31.73
N GLY A 274 -53.51 -25.84 -32.24
CA GLY A 274 -53.41 -24.58 -32.99
C GLY A 274 -53.26 -23.31 -32.13
N PRO A 275 -53.29 -22.12 -32.76
CA PRO A 275 -52.75 -20.89 -32.17
C PRO A 275 -53.82 -20.05 -31.42
N PRO A 276 -53.38 -19.25 -30.43
CA PRO A 276 -53.91 -17.89 -30.39
C PRO A 276 -52.89 -16.78 -30.06
N GLU A 277 -53.09 -15.69 -30.81
CA GLU A 277 -52.96 -14.23 -30.66
C GLU A 277 -52.07 -13.48 -29.62
N PRO A 278 -51.66 -12.22 -29.96
CA PRO A 278 -50.66 -11.43 -29.25
C PRO A 278 -51.26 -10.37 -28.30
N ARG A 279 -50.55 -10.03 -27.21
CA ARG A 279 -50.90 -8.86 -26.37
C ARG A 279 -49.70 -7.98 -26.01
N GLN A 280 -49.99 -6.68 -26.02
CA GLN A 280 -49.10 -5.52 -26.08
C GLN A 280 -48.44 -5.14 -24.74
N ALA A 281 -47.33 -4.40 -24.84
CA ALA A 281 -46.55 -3.84 -23.73
C ALA A 281 -47.15 -2.53 -23.17
N PRO A 282 -46.95 -2.23 -21.86
CA PRO A 282 -47.10 -0.88 -21.34
C PRO A 282 -45.76 -0.15 -21.15
N ARG A 283 -45.86 1.18 -21.30
CA ARG A 283 -44.79 2.19 -21.26
C ARG A 283 -44.43 2.64 -19.84
N SER A 284 -43.16 3.02 -19.70
CA SER A 284 -42.58 4.19 -18.99
C SER A 284 -43.08 4.55 -17.58
N ASN A 285 -42.13 4.62 -16.63
CA ASN A 285 -41.96 5.83 -15.83
C ASN A 285 -40.51 5.98 -15.32
N ARG A 286 -39.98 7.19 -15.47
CA ARG A 286 -38.66 7.64 -15.01
C ARG A 286 -38.89 8.78 -14.00
N PRO A 287 -38.17 8.85 -12.87
CA PRO A 287 -37.99 10.10 -12.16
C PRO A 287 -36.57 10.66 -12.35
N ALA A 288 -36.52 11.99 -12.29
CA ALA A 288 -35.40 12.85 -12.58
C ALA A 288 -34.50 13.11 -11.36
N ASN A 289 -33.20 13.28 -11.63
CA ASN A 289 -32.23 14.21 -11.02
C ASN A 289 -30.87 13.55 -10.81
N ALA A 290 -29.99 13.70 -11.81
CA ALA A 290 -28.54 13.65 -11.63
C ALA A 290 -27.91 14.48 -12.75
N SER A 291 -27.46 15.70 -12.42
CA SER A 291 -26.59 16.48 -13.30
C SER A 291 -25.24 15.76 -13.41
N ALA A 292 -25.07 14.99 -14.49
CA ALA A 292 -23.82 14.31 -14.80
C ALA A 292 -22.69 15.34 -14.99
N THR A 293 -21.76 15.38 -14.04
CA THR A 293 -20.55 16.19 -14.16
C THR A 293 -19.57 15.41 -15.03
N ARG A 294 -19.35 15.84 -16.28
CA ARG A 294 -18.41 15.17 -17.22
C ARG A 294 -17.02 15.02 -16.63
N GLY A 295 -16.39 13.88 -16.89
CA GLY A 295 -15.11 13.50 -16.30
C GLY A 295 -13.98 14.43 -16.73
N ARG A 296 -13.10 14.86 -15.80
CA ARG A 296 -12.00 15.81 -16.06
C ARG A 296 -11.09 15.45 -17.24
N ASN A 297 -10.97 14.16 -17.56
CA ASN A 297 -10.12 13.62 -18.64
C ASN A 297 -10.91 13.04 -19.83
N GLU A 298 -12.23 13.17 -19.85
CA GLU A 298 -13.09 12.72 -20.95
C GLU A 298 -12.75 13.49 -22.24
N MET A 299 -12.67 12.80 -23.38
CA MET A 299 -12.39 13.45 -24.67
C MET A 299 -13.69 14.07 -25.20
N VAL A 300 -13.66 15.37 -25.47
CA VAL A 300 -14.80 16.13 -25.99
C VAL A 300 -14.42 16.85 -27.26
N THR A 301 -15.38 17.02 -28.17
CA THR A 301 -15.21 17.84 -29.38
C THR A 301 -15.85 19.20 -29.16
N VAL A 302 -15.10 20.26 -29.39
CA VAL A 302 -15.57 21.65 -29.33
C VAL A 302 -15.58 22.28 -30.73
N LEU A 303 -16.57 23.13 -30.99
CA LEU A 303 -16.78 23.86 -32.23
C LEU A 303 -16.70 25.36 -31.96
N ASP A 304 -15.86 26.06 -32.71
CA ASP A 304 -15.86 27.53 -32.75
C ASP A 304 -17.04 28.03 -33.60
N PRO A 305 -18.01 28.76 -33.04
CA PRO A 305 -19.15 29.26 -33.79
C PRO A 305 -18.79 30.36 -34.82
N LYS A 306 -17.61 31.00 -34.71
CA LYS A 306 -17.18 32.05 -35.65
C LYS A 306 -16.45 31.51 -36.87
N THR A 307 -15.68 30.44 -36.70
CA THR A 307 -14.84 29.88 -37.77
C THR A 307 -15.34 28.52 -38.28
N GLY A 308 -16.26 27.86 -37.56
CA GLY A 308 -16.76 26.53 -37.88
C GLY A 308 -15.75 25.40 -37.60
N LYS A 309 -14.60 25.71 -36.99
CA LYS A 309 -13.53 24.73 -36.72
C LYS A 309 -13.91 23.80 -35.57
N LYS A 310 -13.74 22.48 -35.76
CA LYS A 310 -13.95 21.45 -34.73
C LYS A 310 -12.60 20.91 -34.22
N GLU A 311 -12.45 20.78 -32.90
CA GLU A 311 -11.27 20.19 -32.27
C GLU A 311 -11.66 19.21 -31.15
N THR A 312 -11.00 18.05 -31.09
CA THR A 312 -11.23 17.02 -30.06
C THR A 312 -10.12 17.03 -29.03
N MET A 313 -10.45 17.22 -27.75
CA MET A 313 -9.49 17.33 -26.66
C MET A 313 -10.08 16.93 -25.30
N LYS A 314 -9.23 16.68 -24.29
CA LYS A 314 -9.69 16.38 -22.92
C LYS A 314 -10.50 17.54 -22.34
N PHE A 315 -11.58 17.25 -21.61
CA PHE A 315 -12.51 18.25 -21.06
C PHE A 315 -11.82 19.35 -20.24
N LYS A 316 -10.76 19.04 -19.49
CA LYS A 316 -9.95 20.05 -18.78
C LYS A 316 -9.35 21.14 -19.69
N LYS A 317 -9.02 20.80 -20.93
CA LYS A 317 -8.51 21.75 -21.94
C LYS A 317 -9.64 22.47 -22.68
N ALA A 318 -10.80 21.82 -22.80
CA ALA A 318 -11.99 22.42 -23.42
C ALA A 318 -12.68 23.48 -22.54
N LYS A 319 -12.61 23.38 -21.20
CA LYS A 319 -13.21 24.34 -20.26
C LYS A 319 -12.95 25.82 -20.57
N PRO A 320 -11.68 26.27 -20.75
CA PRO A 320 -11.42 27.67 -21.08
C PRO A 320 -11.97 28.08 -22.46
N LEU A 321 -11.98 27.18 -23.45
CA LEU A 321 -12.55 27.47 -24.78
C LEU A 321 -14.07 27.63 -24.72
N ILE A 322 -14.75 26.82 -23.90
CA ILE A 322 -16.19 26.95 -23.66
C ILE A 322 -16.51 28.29 -22.98
N GLN A 323 -15.69 28.73 -22.02
CA GLN A 323 -15.82 30.06 -21.41
C GLN A 323 -15.59 31.20 -22.43
N GLN A 324 -14.78 30.97 -23.46
CA GLN A 324 -14.54 31.90 -24.58
C GLN A 324 -15.63 31.83 -25.67
N GLY A 325 -16.67 30.99 -25.49
CA GLY A 325 -17.84 30.93 -26.36
C GLY A 325 -17.87 29.77 -27.36
N TRP A 326 -16.92 28.82 -27.27
CA TRP A 326 -16.96 27.61 -28.09
C TRP A 326 -18.04 26.64 -27.60
N ARG A 327 -18.68 25.90 -28.51
CA ARG A 327 -19.77 24.96 -28.19
C ARG A 327 -19.27 23.52 -28.17
N LEU A 328 -19.69 22.74 -27.18
CA LEU A 328 -19.51 21.29 -27.20
C LEU A 328 -20.40 20.70 -28.29
N VAL A 329 -19.83 19.82 -29.11
CA VAL A 329 -20.55 19.03 -30.10
C VAL A 329 -20.31 17.58 -29.74
N ASP A 330 -21.34 16.94 -29.20
CA ASP A 330 -21.32 15.50 -29.00
C ASP A 330 -21.42 14.83 -30.38
N GLY A 331 -20.48 13.93 -30.65
CA GLY A 331 -20.46 13.09 -31.85
C GLY A 331 -21.25 11.82 -31.64
#